data_AF-A0AAD1C8P2-F1
#
_entry.id   AF-A0AAD1C8P2-F1
#
_cell.length_a   1.000
_cell.length_b   1.000
_cell.length_c   1.000
_cell.angle_alpha   90.00
_cell.angle_beta   90.00
_cell.angle_gamma   90.00
#
_symmetry.space_group_name_H-M   'P 1'
#
loop_
_entity.id
_entity.type
_entity.pdbx_description
1 polymer ?
#
loop_
_entity_poly.entity_id
_entity_poly.type
_entity_poly.pdbx_seq_one_letter_code
_entity_poly.pdbx_strand_id
1 'polypeptide(L)'
;MSTNSYYENLINEIINSSEASTWDSAVTEWEIVDVEEDECLEESCICGKENLRYLYTIQNSFNGHVLYPIGSSCIKKFEREELNAEINVKEQMFKLLHAVEENAFLELSSKFFSRKLLLYLYKQGAFKETSYNHFDVHEDYQFMLDMFNKRKMSDKQKNKTVAIILNSIKPFVQEQLKDKVRTR
;
A
#
# COMPACT_ATOMS: atom_id res chain seq x y z
N MET A 1 8.63 26.84 23.50
CA MET A 1 8.22 25.43 23.61
C MET A 1 7.35 25.15 22.41
N SER A 2 7.90 24.52 21.37
CA SER A 2 7.15 24.21 20.15
C SER A 2 6.37 22.93 20.41
N THR A 3 5.22 23.04 21.06
CA THR A 3 4.17 22.03 20.88
C THR A 3 3.95 21.89 19.38
N ASN A 4 4.03 20.64 18.89
CA ASN A 4 4.12 20.33 17.47
C ASN A 4 2.77 20.67 16.81
N SER A 5 2.62 21.88 16.28
CA SER A 5 1.37 22.43 15.71
C SER A 5 0.67 21.45 14.76
N TYR A 6 1.41 20.69 13.95
CA TYR A 6 0.85 19.67 13.07
C TYR A 6 0.17 18.51 13.82
N TYR A 7 0.69 18.11 14.98
CA TYR A 7 0.07 17.05 15.78
C TYR A 7 -1.23 17.51 16.42
N GLU A 8 -1.27 18.75 16.93
CA GLU A 8 -2.50 19.34 17.48
C GLU A 8 -3.57 19.49 16.39
N ASN A 9 -3.19 19.98 15.20
CA ASN A 9 -4.09 20.07 14.05
C ASN A 9 -4.65 18.70 13.67
N LEU A 10 -3.80 17.66 13.62
CA LEU A 10 -4.26 16.29 13.35
C LEU A 10 -5.27 15.81 14.40
N ILE A 11 -4.98 15.99 15.69
CA ILE A 11 -5.88 15.58 16.77
C ILE A 11 -7.23 16.27 16.62
N ASN A 12 -7.22 17.59 16.41
CA ASN A 12 -8.44 18.38 16.27
C ASN A 12 -9.28 17.89 15.08
N GLU A 13 -8.64 17.66 13.92
CA GLU A 13 -9.37 17.27 12.71
C GLU A 13 -10.01 15.88 12.83
N ILE A 14 -9.30 14.95 13.46
CA ILE A 14 -9.80 13.60 13.72
C ILE A 14 -10.95 13.64 14.74
N ILE A 15 -10.78 14.32 15.88
CA ILE A 15 -11.83 14.38 16.92
C ILE A 15 -13.07 15.10 16.39
N ASN A 16 -12.92 16.24 15.71
CA ASN A 16 -14.05 17.02 15.19
C ASN A 16 -14.87 16.26 14.14
N SER A 17 -14.24 15.30 13.46
CA SER A 17 -14.88 14.50 12.41
C SER A 17 -15.31 13.10 12.89
N SER A 18 -15.07 12.76 14.16
CA SER A 18 -15.40 11.46 14.77
C SER A 18 -16.66 11.54 15.63
N GLU A 19 -17.24 10.38 15.96
CA GLU A 19 -18.29 10.29 16.97
C GLU A 19 -17.71 10.37 18.40
N ALA A 20 -16.52 9.80 18.60
CA ALA A 20 -15.80 9.91 19.86
C ALA A 20 -15.15 11.28 20.08
N SER A 21 -15.14 11.71 21.35
CA SER A 21 -14.56 12.98 21.79
C SER A 21 -13.13 12.86 22.36
N THR A 22 -12.51 11.67 22.28
CA THR A 22 -11.15 11.42 22.78
C THR A 22 -10.31 10.80 21.67
N TRP A 23 -9.02 11.15 21.62
CA TRP A 23 -8.10 10.67 20.58
C TRP A 23 -8.07 9.15 20.47
N ASP A 24 -7.84 8.45 21.59
CA ASP A 24 -7.69 7.00 21.61
C ASP A 24 -8.93 6.24 21.10
N SER A 25 -10.12 6.80 21.30
CA SER A 25 -11.36 6.23 20.77
C SER A 25 -11.60 6.65 19.32
N ALA A 26 -11.41 7.93 19.00
CA ALA A 26 -11.64 8.48 17.67
C ALA A 26 -10.82 7.78 16.58
N VAL A 27 -9.53 7.49 16.82
CA VAL A 27 -8.67 6.84 15.81
C VAL A 27 -9.10 5.41 15.45
N THR A 28 -9.92 4.77 16.29
CA THR A 28 -10.45 3.42 16.02
C THR A 28 -11.59 3.41 15.01
N GLU A 29 -12.15 4.59 14.71
CA GLU A 29 -13.31 4.75 13.83
C GLU A 29 -12.94 4.79 12.34
N TRP A 30 -11.66 5.06 12.03
CA TRP A 30 -11.23 5.41 10.67
C TRP A 30 -10.62 4.22 9.91
N GLU A 31 -11.00 4.05 8.66
CA GLU A 31 -10.42 3.07 7.75
C GLU A 31 -9.82 3.74 6.52
N ILE A 32 -8.79 3.14 5.93
CA ILE A 32 -8.23 3.59 4.65
C ILE A 32 -9.17 3.10 3.54
N VAL A 33 -9.68 4.04 2.74
CA VAL A 33 -10.59 3.71 1.63
C VAL A 33 -9.97 3.96 0.25
N ASP A 34 -8.99 4.85 0.17
CA ASP A 34 -8.26 5.11 -1.07
C ASP A 34 -6.84 5.64 -0.82
N VAL A 35 -6.01 5.55 -1.86
CA VAL A 35 -4.67 6.14 -1.89
C VAL A 35 -4.28 6.52 -3.30
N GLU A 36 -3.72 7.72 -3.43
CA GLU A 36 -3.05 8.22 -4.64
C GLU A 36 -1.59 8.55 -4.32
N GLU A 37 -0.76 8.59 -5.35
CA GLU A 37 0.60 9.10 -5.27
C GLU A 37 0.68 10.43 -6.02
N ASP A 38 1.25 11.44 -5.38
CA ASP A 38 1.52 12.75 -5.97
C ASP A 38 3.02 12.88 -6.24
N GLU A 39 3.39 12.81 -7.52
CA GLU A 39 4.79 12.91 -7.90
C GLU A 39 5.34 14.34 -7.83
N CYS A 40 4.47 15.32 -7.95
CA CYS A 40 4.79 16.74 -7.97
C CYS A 40 4.93 17.31 -6.55
N LEU A 41 4.42 16.60 -5.54
CA LEU A 41 4.46 16.98 -4.12
C LEU A 41 3.72 18.31 -3.86
N GLU A 42 2.59 18.52 -4.52
CA GLU A 42 1.83 19.76 -4.43
C GLU A 42 0.88 19.77 -3.23
N GLU A 43 0.43 18.59 -2.83
CA GLU A 43 -0.62 18.46 -1.82
C GLU A 43 -0.11 18.56 -0.38
N SER A 44 -0.98 19.07 0.48
CA SER A 44 -0.73 19.26 1.91
C SER A 44 -1.67 18.41 2.75
N CYS A 45 -1.12 17.75 3.76
CA CYS A 45 -1.89 16.94 4.71
C CYS A 45 -2.93 17.80 5.44
N ILE A 46 -4.06 17.20 5.85
CA ILE A 46 -5.03 17.84 6.77
C ILE A 46 -4.40 18.42 8.05
N CYS A 47 -3.25 17.90 8.46
CA CYS A 47 -2.52 18.44 9.62
C CYS A 47 -1.79 19.76 9.33
N GLY A 48 -1.65 20.15 8.06
CA GLY A 48 -0.92 21.30 7.56
C GLY A 48 0.48 21.00 7.00
N LYS A 49 0.93 19.74 7.02
CA LYS A 49 2.24 19.37 6.47
C LYS A 49 2.20 19.31 4.95
N GLU A 50 3.01 20.16 4.32
CA GLU A 50 3.17 20.28 2.86
C GLU A 50 3.99 19.13 2.24
N ASN A 51 3.99 19.05 0.90
CA ASN A 51 4.79 18.15 0.07
C ASN A 51 4.52 16.66 0.34
N LEU A 52 3.25 16.26 0.34
CA LEU A 52 2.88 14.86 0.50
C LEU A 52 3.15 14.06 -0.78
N ARG A 53 3.84 12.91 -0.65
CA ARG A 53 4.00 11.92 -1.74
C ARG A 53 2.81 10.96 -1.85
N TYR A 54 2.25 10.52 -0.73
CA TYR A 54 1.11 9.58 -0.71
C TYR A 54 -0.08 10.25 -0.05
N LEU A 55 -1.18 10.31 -0.80
CA LEU A 55 -2.42 10.99 -0.45
C LEU A 55 -3.45 9.94 -0.09
N TYR A 56 -3.62 9.68 1.20
CA TYR A 56 -4.64 8.73 1.65
C TYR A 56 -5.97 9.45 1.82
N THR A 57 -7.04 8.73 1.47
CA THR A 57 -8.41 9.03 1.88
C THR A 57 -8.77 8.08 3.00
N ILE A 58 -9.19 8.63 4.15
CA ILE A 58 -9.74 7.84 5.25
C ILE A 58 -11.22 8.16 5.43
N GLN A 59 -11.99 7.15 5.83
CA GLN A 59 -13.41 7.28 6.11
C GLN A 59 -13.72 6.78 7.52
N ASN A 60 -14.53 7.55 8.24
CA ASN A 60 -15.08 7.14 9.51
C ASN A 60 -16.19 6.10 9.29
N SER A 61 -16.07 4.93 9.92
CA SER A 61 -16.96 3.79 9.74
C SER A 61 -18.33 3.96 10.42
N PHE A 62 -18.47 4.90 11.35
CA PHE A 62 -19.71 5.12 12.10
C PHE A 62 -20.58 6.21 11.47
N ASN A 63 -19.99 7.31 11.03
CA ASN A 63 -20.72 8.47 10.48
C ASN A 63 -20.47 8.73 8.99
N GLY A 64 -19.52 8.03 8.37
CA GLY A 64 -19.21 8.16 6.95
C GLY A 64 -18.41 9.39 6.56
N HIS A 65 -17.99 10.24 7.52
CA HIS A 65 -17.13 11.39 7.24
C HIS A 65 -15.82 10.96 6.57
N VAL A 66 -15.36 11.78 5.63
CA VAL A 66 -14.16 11.51 4.84
C VAL A 66 -13.15 12.62 5.08
N LEU A 67 -11.89 12.23 5.31
CA LEU A 67 -10.76 13.15 5.40
C LEU A 67 -9.76 12.86 4.28
N TYR A 68 -9.36 13.92 3.60
CA TYR A 68 -8.43 13.87 2.48
C TYR A 68 -7.75 15.24 2.27
N PRO A 69 -6.45 15.29 1.88
CA PRO A 69 -5.51 14.18 1.89
C PRO A 69 -4.87 14.04 3.29
N ILE A 70 -4.71 12.80 3.76
CA ILE A 70 -3.94 12.51 4.97
C ILE A 70 -2.65 11.76 4.61
N GLY A 71 -1.51 12.22 5.14
CA GLY A 71 -0.22 11.58 4.88
C GLY A 71 -0.02 10.31 5.73
N SER A 72 0.75 9.34 5.22
CA SER A 72 1.01 8.07 5.93
C SER A 72 1.62 8.25 7.31
N SER A 73 2.46 9.26 7.51
CA SER A 73 3.02 9.60 8.82
C SER A 73 1.98 10.07 9.84
N CYS A 74 0.84 10.62 9.40
CA CYS A 74 -0.25 11.01 10.29
C CYS A 74 -1.11 9.81 10.65
N ILE A 75 -1.47 8.95 9.68
CA ILE A 75 -2.21 7.71 9.97
C ILE A 75 -1.40 6.80 10.89
N LYS A 76 -0.07 6.72 10.72
CA LYS A 76 0.81 5.92 11.60
C LYS A 76 0.73 6.31 13.08
N LYS A 77 0.33 7.54 13.41
CA LYS A 77 0.12 8.01 14.79
C LYS A 77 -1.16 7.45 15.43
N PHE A 78 -2.03 6.81 14.65
CA PHE A 78 -3.19 6.11 15.20
C PHE A 78 -2.77 4.83 15.93
N GLU A 79 -1.51 4.39 15.75
CA GLU A 79 -0.91 3.22 16.42
C GLU A 79 -1.69 1.92 16.17
N ARG A 80 -2.45 1.86 15.07
CA ARG A 80 -3.18 0.67 14.62
C ARG A 80 -2.32 -0.17 13.69
N GLU A 81 -1.95 -1.37 14.16
CA GLU A 81 -1.07 -2.28 13.41
C GLU A 81 -1.62 -2.66 12.03
N GLU A 82 -2.93 -2.85 11.91
CA GLU A 82 -3.59 -3.20 10.65
C GLU A 82 -3.48 -2.07 9.62
N LEU A 83 -3.77 -0.82 10.00
CA LEU A 83 -3.61 0.34 9.12
C LEU A 83 -2.14 0.54 8.71
N ASN A 84 -1.21 0.35 9.64
CA ASN A 84 0.22 0.41 9.36
C ASN A 84 0.65 -0.67 8.36
N ALA A 85 0.07 -1.88 8.46
CA ALA A 85 0.33 -2.95 7.51
C ALA A 85 -0.23 -2.60 6.12
N GLU A 86 -1.44 -2.06 6.04
CA GLU A 86 -2.06 -1.64 4.79
C GLU A 86 -1.25 -0.54 4.09
N ILE A 87 -0.88 0.53 4.80
CA ILE A 87 -0.01 1.60 4.28
C ILE A 87 1.25 1.01 3.64
N ASN A 88 1.92 0.10 4.35
CA ASN A 88 3.15 -0.51 3.84
C ASN A 88 2.91 -1.32 2.57
N VAL A 89 1.78 -2.03 2.46
CA VAL A 89 1.42 -2.77 1.25
C VAL A 89 1.13 -1.80 0.09
N LYS A 90 0.33 -0.77 0.32
CA LYS A 90 -0.04 0.23 -0.70
C LYS A 90 1.19 0.97 -1.24
N GLU A 91 2.05 1.49 -0.37
CA GLU A 91 3.30 2.14 -0.78
C GLU A 91 4.25 1.18 -1.53
N GLN A 92 4.26 -0.12 -1.17
CA GLN A 92 5.03 -1.12 -1.91
C GLN A 92 4.45 -1.41 -3.30
N MET A 93 3.12 -1.33 -3.49
CA MET A 93 2.51 -1.46 -4.81
C MET A 93 2.94 -0.34 -5.75
N PHE A 94 2.99 0.92 -5.29
CA PHE A 94 3.51 2.04 -6.09
C PHE A 94 4.98 1.84 -6.44
N LYS A 95 5.82 1.42 -5.49
CA LYS A 95 7.24 1.08 -5.79
C LYS A 95 7.37 -0.01 -6.84
N LEU A 96 6.47 -1.00 -6.81
CA LEU A 96 6.45 -2.08 -7.79
C LEU A 96 5.97 -1.58 -9.16
N LEU A 97 4.97 -0.69 -9.20
CA LEU A 97 4.51 -0.02 -10.42
C LEU A 97 5.65 0.73 -11.11
N HIS A 98 6.34 1.61 -10.39
CA HIS A 98 7.46 2.39 -10.93
C HIS A 98 8.57 1.49 -11.47
N ALA A 99 8.97 0.46 -10.71
CA ALA A 99 9.97 -0.49 -11.17
C ALA A 99 9.54 -1.27 -12.42
N VAL A 100 8.25 -1.56 -12.55
CA VAL A 100 7.64 -2.21 -13.71
C VAL A 100 7.64 -1.30 -14.95
N GLU A 101 7.41 0.00 -14.77
CA GLU A 101 7.31 1.01 -15.83
C GLU A 101 8.68 1.48 -16.32
N GLU A 102 9.65 1.60 -15.42
CA GLU A 102 11.04 1.93 -15.75
C GLU A 102 11.81 0.78 -16.43
N ASN A 103 11.14 -0.35 -16.73
CA ASN A 103 11.76 -1.60 -17.18
C ASN A 103 12.92 -2.05 -16.27
N ALA A 104 12.83 -1.74 -14.97
CA ALA A 104 13.81 -2.20 -14.01
C ALA A 104 13.81 -3.73 -13.96
N PHE A 105 14.97 -4.32 -13.71
CA PHE A 105 15.06 -5.76 -13.51
C PHE A 105 14.32 -6.12 -12.20
N LEU A 106 13.08 -6.58 -12.33
CA LEU A 106 12.22 -6.94 -11.21
C LEU A 106 12.69 -8.24 -10.59
N GLU A 107 13.40 -8.10 -9.47
CA GLU A 107 13.80 -9.23 -8.64
C GLU A 107 12.81 -9.43 -7.50
N LEU A 108 12.50 -10.70 -7.22
CA LEU A 108 11.83 -11.10 -5.98
C LEU A 108 12.77 -10.89 -4.80
N SER A 109 12.81 -9.64 -4.31
CA SER A 109 13.72 -9.16 -3.28
C SER A 109 12.97 -8.28 -2.28
N SER A 110 13.57 -8.05 -1.11
CA SER A 110 13.00 -7.15 -0.08
C SER A 110 12.90 -5.68 -0.50
N LYS A 111 13.53 -5.30 -1.63
CA LYS A 111 13.39 -3.97 -2.22
C LYS A 111 11.97 -3.72 -2.75
N PHE A 112 11.37 -4.74 -3.35
CA PHE A 112 10.07 -4.63 -4.04
C PHE A 112 8.97 -5.48 -3.42
N PHE A 113 9.33 -6.55 -2.71
CA PHE A 113 8.39 -7.52 -2.16
C PHE A 113 8.50 -7.66 -0.65
N SER A 114 7.38 -8.01 -0.03
CA SER A 114 7.29 -8.47 1.35
C SER A 114 6.33 -9.65 1.42
N ARG A 115 6.36 -10.40 2.52
CA ARG A 115 5.39 -11.49 2.75
C ARG A 115 3.95 -10.97 2.78
N LYS A 116 3.74 -9.80 3.39
CA LYS A 116 2.42 -9.15 3.45
C LYS A 116 1.96 -8.71 2.06
N LEU A 117 2.84 -8.17 1.22
CA LEU A 117 2.51 -7.84 -0.16
C LEU A 117 2.18 -9.08 -0.99
N LEU A 118 2.96 -10.15 -0.89
CA LEU A 118 2.67 -11.40 -1.62
C LEU A 118 1.31 -11.98 -1.22
N LEU A 119 0.99 -11.97 0.08
CA LEU A 119 -0.32 -12.40 0.59
C LEU A 119 -1.45 -11.48 0.09
N TYR A 120 -1.21 -10.16 0.07
CA TYR A 120 -2.18 -9.21 -0.47
C TYR A 120 -2.46 -9.45 -1.95
N LEU A 121 -1.41 -9.55 -2.77
CA LEU A 121 -1.51 -9.86 -4.20
C LEU A 121 -2.29 -11.16 -4.44
N TYR A 122 -2.06 -12.18 -3.62
CA TYR A 122 -2.83 -13.43 -3.68
C TYR A 122 -4.31 -13.22 -3.36
N LYS A 123 -4.62 -12.59 -2.21
CA LYS A 123 -6.00 -12.35 -1.79
C LYS A 123 -6.79 -11.47 -2.76
N GLN A 124 -6.11 -10.58 -3.49
CA GLN A 124 -6.73 -9.69 -4.48
C GLN A 124 -6.78 -10.30 -5.89
N GLY A 125 -6.35 -11.55 -6.09
CA GLY A 125 -6.46 -12.23 -7.38
C GLY A 125 -5.39 -11.83 -8.41
N ALA A 126 -4.21 -11.39 -7.96
CA ALA A 126 -3.11 -11.04 -8.88
C ALA A 126 -2.52 -12.28 -9.59
N PHE A 127 -2.64 -13.47 -9.01
CA PHE A 127 -2.16 -14.73 -9.58
C PHE A 127 -3.21 -15.32 -10.52
N LYS A 128 -2.77 -15.94 -11.62
CA LYS A 128 -3.66 -16.44 -12.68
C LYS A 128 -3.64 -17.96 -12.75
N GLU A 129 -4.78 -18.58 -13.01
CA GLU A 129 -4.87 -20.01 -13.31
C GLU A 129 -4.18 -20.31 -14.64
N THR A 130 -3.29 -21.29 -14.66
CA THR A 130 -2.58 -21.73 -15.85
C THR A 130 -2.36 -23.24 -15.82
N SER A 131 -2.03 -23.85 -16.96
CA SER A 131 -1.60 -25.26 -16.97
C SER A 131 -0.31 -25.52 -16.17
N TYR A 132 0.49 -24.49 -15.90
CA TYR A 132 1.76 -24.60 -15.17
C TYR A 132 1.60 -24.63 -13.64
N ASN A 133 0.43 -24.25 -13.14
CA ASN A 133 0.07 -24.29 -11.72
C ASN A 133 -1.15 -25.18 -11.47
N HIS A 134 -1.44 -26.11 -12.40
CA HIS A 134 -2.57 -27.04 -12.32
C HIS A 134 -3.93 -26.34 -12.15
N PHE A 135 -4.05 -25.11 -12.67
CA PHE A 135 -5.22 -24.25 -12.46
C PHE A 135 -5.51 -23.95 -10.98
N ASP A 136 -4.47 -24.00 -10.12
CA ASP A 136 -4.51 -23.57 -8.72
C ASP A 136 -3.57 -22.37 -8.51
N VAL A 137 -4.17 -21.18 -8.36
CA VAL A 137 -3.44 -19.94 -8.10
C VAL A 137 -2.65 -19.96 -6.79
N HIS A 138 -3.04 -20.79 -5.82
CA HIS A 138 -2.33 -20.92 -4.55
C HIS A 138 -0.94 -21.52 -4.76
N GLU A 139 -0.74 -22.39 -5.75
CA GLU A 139 0.58 -22.97 -6.05
C GLU A 139 1.61 -21.89 -6.43
N ASP A 140 1.22 -20.90 -7.24
CA ASP A 140 2.13 -19.82 -7.63
C ASP A 140 2.36 -18.82 -6.49
N TYR A 141 1.34 -18.52 -5.68
CA TYR A 141 1.53 -17.74 -4.46
C TYR A 141 2.52 -18.42 -3.50
N GLN A 142 2.31 -19.70 -3.20
CA GLN A 142 3.16 -20.46 -2.30
C GLN A 142 4.58 -20.58 -2.87
N PHE A 143 4.72 -20.82 -4.18
CA PHE A 143 6.02 -20.83 -4.86
C PHE A 143 6.74 -19.50 -4.69
N MET A 144 6.07 -18.37 -4.93
CA MET A 144 6.67 -17.04 -4.77
C MET A 144 7.06 -16.77 -3.31
N LEU A 145 6.23 -17.16 -2.35
CA LEU A 145 6.53 -17.02 -0.93
C LEU A 145 7.76 -17.84 -0.53
N ASP A 146 7.84 -19.09 -0.99
CA ASP A 146 8.99 -19.97 -0.74
C ASP A 146 10.27 -19.40 -1.36
N MET A 147 10.19 -18.90 -2.60
CA MET A 147 11.36 -18.31 -3.28
C MET A 147 11.82 -17.03 -2.61
N PHE A 148 10.90 -16.19 -2.11
CA PHE A 148 11.23 -14.99 -1.35
C PHE A 148 11.98 -15.32 -0.05
N ASN A 149 11.66 -16.46 0.58
CA ASN A 149 12.33 -16.91 1.80
C ASN A 149 13.65 -17.68 1.54
N LYS A 150 13.94 -18.02 0.28
CA LYS A 150 15.07 -18.88 -0.08
C LYS A 150 16.35 -18.07 -0.31
N ARG A 151 17.47 -18.51 0.26
CA ARG A 151 18.78 -17.81 0.11
C ARG A 151 19.34 -17.86 -1.31
N LYS A 152 19.13 -18.96 -2.04
CA LYS A 152 19.64 -19.16 -3.42
C LYS A 152 18.59 -19.89 -4.26
N MET A 153 18.26 -19.31 -5.41
CA MET A 153 17.37 -19.89 -6.42
C MET A 153 18.18 -20.53 -7.55
N SER A 154 17.71 -21.67 -8.06
CA SER A 154 18.22 -22.21 -9.34
C SER A 154 17.70 -21.37 -10.51
N ASP A 155 18.31 -21.50 -11.69
CA ASP A 155 17.89 -20.69 -12.85
C ASP A 155 16.46 -21.00 -13.30
N LYS A 156 16.02 -22.27 -13.19
CA LYS A 156 14.60 -22.63 -13.42
C LYS A 156 13.66 -21.90 -12.46
N GLN A 157 14.05 -21.77 -11.19
CA GLN A 157 13.26 -21.07 -10.18
C GLN A 157 13.21 -19.56 -10.47
N LYS A 158 14.36 -18.94 -10.80
CA LYS A 158 14.42 -17.53 -11.21
C LYS A 158 13.52 -17.27 -12.43
N ASN A 159 13.59 -18.14 -13.44
CA ASN A 159 12.78 -18.00 -14.64
C ASN A 159 11.28 -18.11 -14.34
N LYS A 160 10.86 -19.05 -13.47
CA LYS A 160 9.46 -19.15 -13.03
C LYS A 160 9.03 -17.88 -12.25
N THR A 161 9.86 -17.39 -11.33
CA THR A 161 9.61 -16.15 -10.59
C THR A 161 9.40 -14.96 -11.52
N VAL A 162 10.31 -14.76 -12.49
CA VAL A 162 10.20 -13.69 -13.49
C VAL A 162 8.92 -13.84 -14.32
N ALA A 163 8.58 -15.06 -14.74
CA ALA A 163 7.36 -15.31 -15.49
C ALA A 163 6.09 -14.94 -14.70
N ILE A 164 6.02 -15.28 -13.40
CA ILE A 164 4.88 -14.90 -12.54
C ILE A 164 4.82 -13.37 -12.38
N ILE A 165 5.96 -12.73 -12.13
CA ILE A 165 6.01 -11.27 -11.98
C ILE A 165 5.50 -10.59 -13.25
N LEU A 166 5.98 -10.99 -14.43
CA LEU A 166 5.65 -10.31 -15.68
C LEU A 166 4.25 -10.62 -16.20
N ASN A 167 3.75 -11.85 -16.04
CA ASN A 167 2.48 -12.27 -16.65
C ASN A 167 1.27 -12.14 -15.71
N SER A 168 1.51 -12.12 -14.39
CA SER A 168 0.46 -12.09 -13.38
C SER A 168 0.50 -10.79 -12.57
N ILE A 169 1.61 -10.52 -11.89
CA ILE A 169 1.70 -9.40 -10.94
C ILE A 169 1.76 -8.04 -11.64
N LYS A 170 2.60 -7.88 -12.67
CA LYS A 170 2.75 -6.62 -13.42
C LYS A 170 1.42 -6.11 -13.98
N PRO A 171 0.65 -6.91 -14.75
CA PRO A 171 -0.64 -6.46 -15.27
C PRO A 171 -1.63 -6.11 -14.16
N PHE A 172 -1.63 -6.87 -13.07
CA PHE A 172 -2.50 -6.61 -11.92
C PHE A 172 -2.18 -5.26 -11.27
N VAL A 173 -0.91 -4.96 -10.99
CA VAL A 173 -0.49 -3.71 -10.34
C VAL A 173 -0.79 -2.51 -11.25
N GLN A 174 -0.50 -2.63 -12.55
CA GLN A 174 -0.80 -1.56 -13.52
C GLN A 174 -2.29 -1.25 -13.60
N GLU A 175 -3.15 -2.27 -13.56
CA GLU A 175 -4.60 -2.06 -13.57
C GLU A 175 -5.11 -1.49 -12.24
N GLN A 176 -4.66 -2.02 -11.11
CA GLN A 176 -5.10 -1.58 -9.78
C GLN A 176 -4.70 -0.14 -9.45
N LEU A 177 -3.55 0.30 -9.94
CA LEU A 177 -3.03 1.66 -9.72
C LEU A 177 -3.22 2.57 -10.93
N LYS A 178 -4.05 2.15 -11.88
CA LYS A 178 -4.43 2.97 -13.02
C LYS A 178 -5.06 4.26 -12.51
N ASP A 179 -4.58 5.39 -13.04
CA ASP A 179 -5.03 6.74 -12.68
C ASP A 179 -4.81 7.10 -11.19
N LYS A 180 -3.95 6.35 -10.46
CA LYS A 180 -3.59 6.64 -9.05
C LYS A 180 -2.28 7.41 -8.88
N VAL A 181 -1.57 7.69 -9.97
CA VAL A 181 -0.32 8.46 -9.96
C VAL A 181 -0.57 9.82 -10.62
N ARG A 182 -0.47 10.89 -9.84
CA ARG A 182 -0.56 12.27 -10.32
C ARG A 182 0.83 12.71 -10.77
N THR A 183 0.93 13.11 -12.02
CA THR A 183 2.19 13.51 -12.66
C THR A 183 2.19 14.96 -13.13
N ARG A 184 1.06 15.67 -13.00
CA ARG A 184 0.81 17.03 -13.46
C ARG A 184 -0.40 17.63 -12.74
#